data_AF-A0A976Q1I8-F1
#
_entry.id   AF-A0A976Q1I8-F1
#
_cell.length_a   1.000
_cell.length_b   1.000
_cell.length_c   1.000
_cell.angle_alpha   90.00
_cell.angle_beta   90.00
_cell.angle_gamma   90.00
#
_symmetry.space_group_name_H-M   'P 1'
#
loop_
_entity.id
_entity.type
_entity.pdbx_description
1 polymer ?
#
loop_
_entity_poly.entity_id
_entity_poly.type
_entity_poly.pdbx_seq_one_letter_code
_entity_poly.pdbx_strand_id
1 'polypeptide(L)' 'MQQQNLIRIGAKQGDGAKAAAEQTPETVEWDLDDPSLYLNRELTWLEFNQRVLHEAEDERTPLLERVKFLSIVSSNL' A
#
# COMPACT_ATOMS: atom_id res chain seq x y z
N MET A 1 27.85 -11.85 -23.16
CA MET A 1 27.01 -11.68 -24.37
C MET A 1 25.75 -12.51 -24.16
N GLN A 2 24.78 -11.91 -23.46
CA GLN A 2 23.52 -12.56 -23.11
C GLN A 2 22.63 -12.67 -24.36
N GLN A 3 22.00 -13.84 -24.50
CA GLN A 3 21.13 -14.20 -25.60
C GLN A 3 19.79 -13.47 -25.48
N GLN A 4 19.33 -12.90 -26.59
CA GLN A 4 17.97 -12.36 -26.77
C GLN A 4 17.00 -13.54 -26.95
N ASN A 5 16.03 -13.70 -26.05
CA ASN A 5 14.87 -14.58 -26.29
C ASN A 5 13.66 -13.70 -26.63
N LEU A 6 13.37 -13.58 -27.93
CA LEU A 6 12.09 -13.11 -28.45
C LEU A 6 11.02 -14.17 -28.13
N ILE A 7 9.98 -13.81 -27.38
CA ILE A 7 8.77 -14.65 -27.25
C ILE A 7 7.72 -14.13 -28.24
N ARG A 8 7.40 -15.01 -29.18
CA ARG A 8 6.43 -14.85 -30.27
C ARG A 8 5.02 -15.03 -29.69
N ILE A 9 4.18 -14.00 -29.76
CA ILE A 9 2.76 -14.07 -29.34
C ILE A 9 1.99 -14.84 -30.42
N GLY A 10 1.61 -16.08 -30.12
CA GLY A 10 0.78 -16.95 -30.94
C GLY A 10 -0.66 -17.01 -30.42
N ALA A 11 -1.59 -16.97 -31.36
CA ALA A 11 -3.02 -16.81 -31.18
C ALA A 11 -3.76 -18.01 -30.53
N LYS A 12 -4.99 -17.70 -30.10
CA LYS A 12 -6.06 -18.56 -29.59
C LYS A 12 -6.25 -19.90 -30.34
N GLN A 13 -6.59 -20.97 -29.61
CA GLN A 13 -7.76 -21.86 -29.82
C GLN A 13 -7.62 -23.18 -29.04
N GLY A 14 -8.69 -23.64 -28.38
CA GLY A 14 -9.03 -25.07 -28.32
C GLY A 14 -9.21 -25.70 -26.94
N ASP A 15 -10.46 -26.03 -26.63
CA ASP A 15 -10.92 -26.90 -25.55
C ASP A 15 -10.21 -28.26 -25.49
N GLY A 16 -10.06 -28.80 -24.27
CA GLY A 16 -9.97 -30.25 -24.07
C GLY A 16 -9.11 -30.70 -22.88
N ALA A 17 -9.72 -31.57 -22.07
CA ALA A 17 -9.11 -32.46 -21.08
C ALA A 17 -8.79 -31.88 -19.68
N LYS A 18 -9.80 -32.01 -18.83
CA LYS A 18 -9.77 -31.93 -17.37
C LYS A 18 -8.85 -33.03 -16.80
N ALA A 19 -7.64 -32.66 -16.39
CA ALA A 19 -6.76 -33.46 -15.54
C ALA A 19 -6.60 -32.75 -14.19
N ALA A 20 -6.59 -33.53 -13.11
CA ALA A 20 -6.66 -33.08 -11.72
C ALA A 20 -5.65 -31.96 -11.42
N ALA A 21 -6.15 -30.74 -11.22
CA ALA A 21 -5.34 -29.56 -10.95
C ALA A 21 -5.04 -29.46 -9.45
N GLU A 22 -3.79 -29.73 -9.12
CA GLU A 22 -3.10 -29.16 -7.97
C GLU A 22 -3.29 -27.65 -8.02
N GLN A 23 -4.08 -27.09 -7.10
CA GLN A 23 -4.31 -25.66 -7.00
C GLN A 23 -3.02 -25.01 -6.48
N THR A 24 -2.08 -24.81 -7.40
CA THR A 24 -1.01 -23.84 -7.23
C THR A 24 -1.71 -22.51 -7.07
N PRO A 25 -1.45 -21.70 -6.02
CA PRO A 25 -2.15 -20.44 -5.82
C PRO A 25 -2.00 -19.63 -7.10
N GLU A 26 -3.12 -19.35 -7.77
CA GLU A 26 -3.14 -18.46 -8.92
C GLU A 26 -2.49 -17.16 -8.47
N THR A 27 -1.36 -16.82 -9.09
CA THR A 27 -0.70 -15.54 -8.84
C THR A 27 -1.63 -14.47 -9.37
N VAL A 28 -2.34 -13.79 -8.47
CA VAL A 28 -3.15 -12.61 -8.82
C VAL A 28 -2.19 -11.55 -9.34
N GLU A 29 -2.27 -11.27 -10.64
CA GLU A 29 -1.50 -10.20 -11.27
C GLU A 29 -2.16 -8.86 -10.90
N TRP A 30 -1.47 -8.05 -10.10
CA TRP A 30 -1.96 -6.71 -9.73
C TRP A 30 -1.63 -5.72 -10.85
N ASP A 31 -2.64 -4.96 -11.29
CA ASP A 31 -2.44 -3.80 -12.16
C ASP A 31 -1.86 -2.64 -11.34
N LEU A 32 -0.54 -2.44 -11.43
CA LEU A 32 0.16 -1.43 -10.64
C LEU A 32 -0.19 0.01 -11.05
N ASP A 33 -0.86 0.20 -12.18
CA ASP A 33 -1.34 1.51 -12.62
C ASP A 33 -2.72 1.85 -12.03
N ASP A 34 -3.40 0.91 -11.36
CA ASP A 34 -4.68 1.15 -10.69
C ASP A 34 -4.51 2.08 -9.47
N PRO A 35 -5.03 3.33 -9.51
CA PRO A 35 -4.90 4.27 -8.42
C PRO A 35 -5.56 3.81 -7.11
N SER A 36 -6.52 2.87 -7.19
CA SER A 36 -7.24 2.35 -6.02
C SER A 36 -6.35 1.49 -5.11
N LEU A 37 -5.21 1.02 -5.61
CA LEU A 37 -4.21 0.29 -4.84
C LEU A 37 -3.37 1.19 -3.92
N TYR A 38 -3.47 2.52 -4.08
CA TYR A 38 -2.64 3.48 -3.35
C TYR A 38 -3.47 4.39 -2.45
N LEU A 39 -2.89 4.72 -1.30
CA LEU A 39 -3.44 5.75 -0.41
C LEU A 39 -2.95 7.13 -0.83
N ASN A 40 -3.80 8.13 -0.67
CA ASN A 40 -3.39 9.52 -0.86
C ASN A 40 -2.40 9.90 0.24
N ARG A 41 -1.19 10.31 -0.19
CA ARG A 41 -0.09 10.66 0.71
C ARG A 41 -0.43 11.85 1.63
N GLU A 42 -1.09 12.86 1.10
CA GLU A 42 -1.41 14.10 1.84
C GLU A 42 -2.47 13.81 2.92
N LEU A 43 -3.50 13.04 2.57
CA LEU A 43 -4.51 12.59 3.53
C LEU A 43 -3.87 11.71 4.63
N THR A 44 -3.02 10.77 4.24
CA THR A 44 -2.30 9.92 5.20
C THR A 44 -1.40 10.75 6.13
N TRP A 45 -0.78 11.82 5.61
CA TRP A 45 0.04 12.74 6.40
C TRP A 45 -0.79 13.56 7.40
N LEU A 46 -1.98 14.02 6.99
CA LEU A 46 -2.92 14.71 7.88
C LEU A 46 -3.44 13.79 8.99
N GLU A 47 -3.82 12.56 8.66
CA GLU A 47 -4.25 11.56 9.64
C GLU A 47 -3.14 11.22 10.64
N PHE A 48 -1.89 11.18 10.18
CA PHE A 48 -0.75 11.04 11.08
C PHE A 48 -0.67 12.20 12.08
N ASN A 49 -0.70 13.45 11.59
CA ASN A 49 -0.65 14.62 12.48
C ASN A 49 -1.85 14.69 13.42
N GLN A 50 -3.04 14.24 12.98
CA GLN A 50 -4.22 14.13 13.83
C GLN A 50 -4.02 13.15 14.99
N ARG A 51 -3.39 12.00 14.73
CA ARG A 51 -3.04 11.04 15.80
C ARG A 51 -2.03 11.63 16.78
N VAL A 52 -1.03 12.39 16.30
CA VAL A 52 -0.06 13.06 17.17
C VAL A 52 -0.75 14.16 18.01
N LEU A 53 -1.68 14.91 17.42
CA LEU A 53 -2.47 15.92 18.14
C LEU A 53 -3.33 15.30 19.26
N HIS A 54 -3.88 14.11 19.02
CA HIS A 54 -4.66 13.37 20.03
C HIS A 54 -3.86 13.14 21.31
N GLU A 55 -2.56 12.81 21.20
CA GLU A 55 -1.67 12.64 22.36
C GLU A 55 -1.44 13.94 23.15
N ALA A 56 -1.54 15.10 22.48
CA ALA A 56 -1.47 16.40 23.14
C ALA A 56 -2.77 16.75 23.89
N GLU A 57 -3.91 16.22 23.45
CA GLU A 57 -5.22 16.47 24.06
C GLU A 57 -5.53 15.51 25.22
N ASP A 58 -4.98 14.30 25.21
CA ASP A 58 -5.22 13.28 26.24
C ASP A 58 -4.72 13.71 27.64
N GLU A 59 -5.62 13.71 28.62
CA GLU A 59 -5.33 14.07 30.02
C GLU A 59 -4.48 13.03 30.75
N ARG A 60 -4.41 11.79 30.25
CA ARG A 60 -3.55 10.73 30.78
C ARG A 60 -2.09 10.97 30.45
N THR A 61 -1.80 11.77 29.44
CA THR A 61 -0.44 12.15 29.04
C THR A 61 0.10 13.23 29.98
N PRO A 62 1.31 13.06 30.55
CA PRO A 62 1.91 14.08 31.40
C PRO A 62 1.98 15.45 30.70
N LEU A 63 1.73 16.52 31.45
CA LEU A 63 1.54 17.87 30.91
C LEU A 63 2.70 18.33 29.99
N LEU A 64 3.94 18.01 30.34
CA LEU A 64 5.10 18.38 29.53
C LEU A 64 5.14 17.64 28.18
N GLU A 65 4.78 16.36 28.16
CA GLU A 65 4.73 15.57 26.93
C GLU A 65 3.63 16.08 25.99
N ARG A 66 2.49 16.54 26.54
CA ARG A 66 1.42 17.18 25.75
C ARG A 66 1.90 18.42 25.01
N VAL A 67 2.68 19.29 25.68
CA VAL A 67 3.28 20.49 25.06
C VAL A 67 4.28 20.10 23.96
N LYS A 68 5.04 19.01 24.17
CA LYS A 68 5.95 18.48 23.16
C LYS A 68 5.21 17.94 21.95
N PHE A 69 4.14 17.17 22.12
CA PHE A 69 3.30 16.71 21.01
C PHE A 69 2.67 17.88 20.24
N LEU A 70 2.19 18.90 20.94
CA LEU A 70 1.67 20.12 20.30
C LEU A 70 2.76 20.81 19.46
N SER A 71 3.99 20.87 19.98
CA SER A 71 5.14 21.45 19.27
C SER A 71 5.53 20.63 18.04
N ILE A 72 5.42 19.30 18.10
CA ILE A 72 5.66 18.41 16.95
C ILE A 72 4.65 18.69 15.83
N VAL A 73 3.35 18.72 16.16
CA VAL A 73 2.28 19.01 15.20
C VAL A 73 2.49 20.39 14.55
N SER A 74 2.78 21.42 15.36
CA SER A 74 3.04 22.77 14.87
C SER A 74 4.28 22.89 13.97
N SER A 75 5.23 21.96 14.06
CA SER A 75 6.41 21.93 13.19
C SER A 75 6.20 21.10 11.93
N ASN A 76 5.17 20.25 11.90
CA ASN A 76 4.90 19.31 10.80
C ASN A 76 3.84 19.82 9.82
N LEU A 77 3.08 20.85 10.23
CA LEU A 77 2.05 21.55 9.45
C LEU A 77 2.50 22.99 9.16
#